data_AF-A0A536KTQ8-F1
#
_entry.id   AF-A0A536KTQ8-F1
#
_cell.length_a   1.000
_cell.length_b   1.000
_cell.length_c   1.000
_cell.angle_alpha   90.00
_cell.angle_beta   90.00
_cell.angle_gamma   90.00
#
_symmetry.space_group_name_H-M   'P 1'
#
loop_
_entity.id
_entity.type
_entity.pdbx_description
1 polymer ?
#
loop_
_entity_poly.entity_id
_entity_poly.type
_entity_poly.pdbx_seq_one_letter_code
_entity_poly.pdbx_strand_id
1 'polypeptide(L)'
;MPGRSSSCRARKRLRRPCGSLPRTRKPNPVTPPLPGRDAARPPHLVGRRHIPTISMEEYALRRECVSAGMQASGLDAMCVFYPARVAYLTGFHHVPTERPIALIIGSSGQSSLVVPAVEKEHAESATSVDQVRIYFEYPGAEHPMESVVEVLTEMNARPHRTGADHDGYIPYWGYRGPRLSDLTGVEPFDSELIIESLRRVKSTAELECIQLSCDWAVRAHRRMQAAITTGKTEMECYTPAAEETLFEMVHEMPGWRPRGADDSGIIAMFVAGRSTAMPHGFVKGHGIQPGDVLVSGAGANIDGYRSELERTMIVGEPTPEQVRAFEAMLALQTRAIEVMAPGVPAGEVELATVRLAQELGVEANLRHHAGHSIGLEGHEAPFLDRGDEAVLEPGMVFTVEPGVYLQELGGFRHSDTVVITEDGRRVMTDYPRELKDLIVSR
;
A
#
# COMPACT_ATOMS: atom_id res chain seq x y z
N MET A 1 30.23 59.16 -24.37
CA MET A 1 31.45 58.52 -24.92
C MET A 1 32.20 57.86 -23.76
N PRO A 2 32.85 56.70 -23.94
CA PRO A 2 32.73 55.66 -24.97
C PRO A 2 32.15 54.36 -24.34
N GLY A 3 31.74 53.29 -25.03
CA GLY A 3 31.78 52.92 -26.44
C GLY A 3 31.97 51.40 -26.59
N ARG A 4 31.36 50.84 -27.64
CA ARG A 4 31.52 49.50 -28.28
C ARG A 4 30.55 48.41 -27.80
N SER A 5 29.59 47.85 -28.56
CA SER A 5 29.37 47.50 -29.99
C SER A 5 29.64 46.03 -30.33
N SER A 6 28.59 45.30 -30.71
CA SER A 6 28.53 44.30 -31.82
C SER A 6 27.18 43.54 -31.70
N SER A 7 26.12 43.87 -32.45
CA SER A 7 25.81 43.67 -33.88
C SER A 7 25.64 42.21 -34.35
N CYS A 8 24.37 41.78 -34.35
CA CYS A 8 23.57 41.38 -35.52
C CYS A 8 24.02 40.19 -36.39
N ARG A 9 23.13 39.19 -36.57
CA ARG A 9 22.54 38.84 -37.88
C ARG A 9 21.47 37.75 -37.80
N ALA A 10 20.22 38.16 -38.04
CA ALA A 10 19.16 37.28 -38.54
C ALA A 10 19.28 37.14 -40.07
N ARG A 11 19.09 35.93 -40.60
CA ARG A 11 18.86 35.71 -42.05
C ARG A 11 17.66 34.81 -42.29
N LYS A 12 16.68 35.40 -42.97
CA LYS A 12 15.56 34.78 -43.68
C LYS A 12 16.04 33.66 -44.62
N ARG A 13 15.25 32.59 -44.79
CA ARG A 13 15.27 31.77 -46.01
C ARG A 13 13.86 31.52 -46.55
N LEU A 14 13.81 31.54 -47.88
CA LEU A 14 12.68 31.63 -48.80
C LEU A 14 12.01 30.28 -49.08
N ARG A 15 10.79 30.37 -49.64
CA ARG A 15 9.92 29.29 -50.14
C ARG A 15 10.28 28.80 -51.56
N ARG A 16 10.08 27.48 -51.78
CA ARG A 16 9.55 26.72 -52.96
C ARG A 16 10.41 26.60 -54.25
N PRO A 17 10.10 25.67 -55.20
CA PRO A 17 9.59 24.28 -55.10
C PRO A 17 10.24 23.27 -56.12
N CYS A 18 9.79 22.00 -56.04
CA CYS A 18 9.65 20.97 -57.10
C CYS A 18 10.89 20.23 -57.66
N GLY A 19 10.78 18.89 -57.72
CA GLY A 19 11.73 18.00 -58.39
C GLY A 19 11.46 16.52 -58.12
N SER A 20 10.56 15.92 -58.89
CA SER A 20 10.20 14.49 -58.92
C SER A 20 11.25 13.61 -59.61
N LEU A 21 11.63 12.46 -59.04
CA LEU A 21 12.16 11.31 -59.80
C LEU A 21 11.81 9.96 -59.12
N PRO A 22 11.62 8.88 -59.90
CA PRO A 22 10.87 7.68 -59.50
C PRO A 22 11.73 6.61 -58.81
N ARG A 23 11.18 5.93 -57.80
CA ARG A 23 11.75 4.70 -57.23
C ARG A 23 11.12 3.49 -57.92
N THR A 24 11.95 2.76 -58.65
CA THR A 24 11.62 1.47 -59.27
C THR A 24 11.43 0.38 -58.19
N ARG A 25 10.31 -0.34 -58.27
CA ARG A 25 9.98 -1.51 -57.45
C ARG A 25 10.91 -2.67 -57.82
N LYS A 26 11.60 -3.25 -56.83
CA LYS A 26 12.09 -4.64 -56.91
C LYS A 26 11.07 -5.55 -56.18
N PRO A 27 10.67 -6.69 -56.76
CA PRO A 27 9.79 -7.64 -56.07
C PRO A 27 10.58 -8.44 -55.04
N ASN A 28 10.03 -8.58 -53.82
CA ASN A 28 10.50 -9.55 -52.83
C ASN A 28 10.13 -10.97 -53.27
N PRO A 29 10.98 -11.98 -53.03
CA PRO A 29 10.62 -13.37 -53.27
C PRO A 29 9.57 -13.83 -52.25
N VAL A 30 8.52 -14.46 -52.75
CA VAL A 30 7.45 -15.10 -51.96
C VAL A 30 7.97 -16.44 -51.45
N THR A 31 8.16 -16.56 -50.14
CA THR A 31 8.33 -17.84 -49.46
C THR A 31 6.95 -18.44 -49.15
N PRO A 32 6.71 -19.74 -49.40
CA PRO A 32 5.44 -20.38 -49.07
C PRO A 32 5.32 -20.59 -47.55
N PRO A 33 4.10 -20.56 -46.98
CA PRO A 33 3.91 -20.81 -45.55
C PRO A 33 4.10 -22.30 -45.23
N LEU A 34 4.83 -22.57 -44.14
CA LEU A 34 4.94 -23.90 -43.53
C LEU A 34 3.64 -24.25 -42.78
N PRO A 35 3.19 -25.52 -42.78
CA PRO A 35 1.97 -25.91 -42.08
C PRO A 35 2.21 -26.18 -40.59
N GLY A 36 1.29 -25.71 -39.76
CA GLY A 36 0.81 -26.37 -38.54
C GLY A 36 1.79 -26.61 -37.40
N ARG A 37 1.71 -25.77 -36.37
CA ARG A 37 1.73 -26.23 -34.98
C ARG A 37 0.64 -25.51 -34.20
N ASP A 38 -0.51 -26.18 -34.10
CA ASP A 38 -1.53 -25.89 -33.10
C ASP A 38 -0.92 -26.15 -31.70
N ALA A 39 -0.37 -25.09 -31.10
CA ALA A 39 -0.29 -25.00 -29.65
C ALA A 39 -1.56 -24.26 -29.22
N ALA A 40 -2.49 -25.01 -28.64
CA ALA A 40 -3.73 -24.47 -28.10
C ALA A 40 -3.43 -23.25 -27.22
N ARG A 41 -3.84 -22.06 -27.67
CA ARG A 41 -4.01 -20.92 -26.77
C ARG A 41 -5.11 -21.30 -25.78
N PRO A 42 -4.92 -21.10 -24.46
CA PRO A 42 -6.03 -21.24 -23.54
C PRO A 42 -7.13 -20.25 -23.96
N PRO A 43 -8.41 -20.62 -23.83
CA PRO A 43 -9.50 -19.73 -24.20
C PRO A 43 -9.41 -18.47 -23.35
N HIS A 44 -9.27 -17.32 -24.01
CA HIS A 44 -9.48 -16.01 -23.38
C HIS A 44 -10.95 -15.94 -22.95
N LEU A 45 -11.22 -16.36 -21.72
CA LEU A 45 -12.43 -15.98 -21.00
C LEU A 45 -12.29 -14.50 -20.64
N VAL A 46 -12.56 -13.61 -21.60
CA VAL A 46 -12.89 -12.21 -21.28
C VAL A 46 -14.34 -12.19 -20.77
N GLY A 47 -14.58 -12.88 -19.66
CA GLY A 47 -15.66 -12.51 -18.75
C GLY A 47 -15.15 -11.33 -17.96
N ARG A 48 -15.94 -10.26 -17.80
CA ARG A 48 -15.60 -9.18 -16.88
C ARG A 48 -15.31 -9.80 -15.52
N ARG A 49 -14.05 -9.79 -15.07
CA ARG A 49 -13.74 -10.13 -13.68
C ARG A 49 -14.50 -9.13 -12.82
N HIS A 50 -15.27 -9.63 -11.87
CA HIS A 50 -15.83 -8.78 -10.83
C HIS A 50 -14.66 -8.16 -10.07
N ILE A 51 -14.62 -6.83 -10.02
CA ILE A 51 -13.63 -6.09 -9.24
C ILE A 51 -14.31 -5.87 -7.88
N PRO A 52 -13.81 -6.46 -6.79
CA PRO A 52 -14.39 -6.27 -5.48
C PRO A 52 -14.26 -4.80 -5.08
N THR A 53 -15.30 -4.29 -4.44
CA THR A 53 -15.39 -2.92 -3.93
C THR A 53 -16.19 -2.93 -2.64
N ILE A 54 -15.88 -2.02 -1.72
CA ILE A 54 -16.67 -1.82 -0.52
C ILE A 54 -17.96 -1.07 -0.88
N SER A 55 -19.09 -1.61 -0.44
CA SER A 55 -20.42 -1.06 -0.73
C SER A 55 -20.76 0.16 0.12
N MET A 56 -21.70 1.00 -0.34
CA MET A 56 -22.18 2.14 0.46
C MET A 56 -22.90 1.69 1.73
N GLU A 57 -23.56 0.53 1.65
CA GLU A 57 -24.21 -0.13 2.79
C GLU A 57 -23.18 -0.55 3.84
N GLU A 58 -22.03 -1.08 3.43
CA GLU A 58 -20.96 -1.45 4.37
C GLU A 58 -20.33 -0.21 5.02
N TYR A 59 -20.10 0.88 4.28
CA TYR A 59 -19.66 2.13 4.87
C TYR A 59 -20.65 2.68 5.91
N ALA A 60 -21.96 2.61 5.62
CA ALA A 60 -22.99 2.99 6.58
C ALA A 60 -22.97 2.12 7.83
N LEU A 61 -22.88 0.79 7.67
CA LEU A 61 -22.77 -0.15 8.79
C LEU A 61 -21.54 0.13 9.67
N ARG A 62 -20.38 0.44 9.07
CA ARG A 62 -19.17 0.81 9.84
C ARG A 62 -19.43 2.05 10.71
N ARG A 63 -20.13 3.07 10.19
CA ARG A 63 -20.50 4.25 10.99
C ARG A 63 -21.50 3.92 12.10
N GLU A 64 -22.47 3.05 11.84
CA GLU A 64 -23.39 2.56 12.87
C GLU A 64 -22.66 1.83 14.00
N CYS A 65 -21.68 0.98 13.66
CA CYS A 65 -20.82 0.31 14.65
C CYS A 65 -20.01 1.32 15.48
N VAL A 66 -19.47 2.37 14.87
CA VAL A 66 -18.80 3.47 15.60
C VAL A 66 -19.77 4.17 16.54
N SER A 67 -20.96 4.54 16.09
CA SER A 67 -21.98 5.15 16.94
C SER A 67 -22.38 4.26 18.13
N ALA A 68 -22.50 2.93 17.92
CA ALA A 68 -22.75 1.99 19.00
C ALA A 68 -21.60 1.92 20.00
N GLY A 69 -20.35 1.89 19.52
CA GLY A 69 -19.15 1.94 20.37
C GLY A 69 -19.06 3.24 21.17
N MET A 70 -19.41 4.37 20.56
CA MET A 70 -19.50 5.66 21.25
C MET A 70 -20.55 5.65 22.37
N GLN A 71 -21.74 5.09 22.11
CA GLN A 71 -22.79 4.96 23.13
C GLN A 71 -22.31 4.12 24.32
N ALA A 72 -21.62 3.01 24.06
CA ALA A 72 -21.05 2.15 25.10
C ALA A 72 -19.98 2.88 25.93
N SER A 73 -19.20 3.76 25.30
CA SER A 73 -18.20 4.61 25.96
C SER A 73 -18.77 5.90 26.55
N GLY A 74 -20.08 6.14 26.46
CA GLY A 74 -20.71 7.34 26.98
C GLY A 74 -20.32 8.62 26.22
N LEU A 75 -19.98 8.55 24.95
CA LEU A 75 -19.65 9.72 24.11
C LEU A 75 -20.91 10.28 23.43
N ASP A 76 -20.95 11.61 23.23
CA ASP A 76 -22.02 12.28 22.48
C ASP A 76 -21.68 12.39 20.99
N ALA A 77 -20.40 12.64 20.68
CA ALA A 77 -19.86 12.74 19.32
C ALA A 77 -18.39 12.26 19.27
N MET A 78 -17.92 11.91 18.09
CA MET A 78 -16.52 11.58 17.80
C MET A 78 -16.04 12.33 16.57
N CYS A 79 -14.88 12.97 16.67
CA CYS A 79 -14.16 13.58 15.54
C CYS A 79 -13.09 12.62 14.99
N VAL A 80 -13.08 12.43 13.69
CA VAL A 80 -12.13 11.56 12.97
C VAL A 80 -11.34 12.42 11.99
N PHE A 81 -10.06 12.61 12.28
CA PHE A 81 -9.12 13.43 11.49
C PHE A 81 -8.17 12.58 10.65
N TYR A 82 -7.91 11.33 11.03
CA TYR A 82 -6.93 10.50 10.33
C TYR A 82 -7.48 10.06 8.95
N PRO A 83 -6.79 10.34 7.83
CA PRO A 83 -7.33 10.14 6.49
C PRO A 83 -7.78 8.71 6.19
N ALA A 84 -7.02 7.71 6.64
CA ALA A 84 -7.38 6.30 6.44
C ALA A 84 -8.67 5.91 7.18
N ARG A 85 -8.92 6.50 8.36
CA ARG A 85 -10.14 6.25 9.14
C ARG A 85 -11.34 6.96 8.53
N VAL A 86 -11.17 8.19 8.03
CA VAL A 86 -12.19 8.88 7.24
C VAL A 86 -12.57 8.04 6.01
N ALA A 87 -11.58 7.56 5.24
CA ALA A 87 -11.82 6.71 4.09
C ALA A 87 -12.52 5.39 4.47
N TYR A 88 -12.06 4.72 5.52
CA TYR A 88 -12.65 3.47 6.02
C TYR A 88 -14.15 3.61 6.37
N LEU A 89 -14.55 4.76 6.91
CA LEU A 89 -15.92 5.00 7.37
C LEU A 89 -16.83 5.60 6.30
N THR A 90 -16.28 6.14 5.21
CA THR A 90 -17.07 6.94 4.26
C THR A 90 -16.88 6.58 2.79
N GLY A 91 -15.80 5.88 2.43
CA GLY A 91 -15.39 5.69 1.04
C GLY A 91 -14.78 6.95 0.40
N PHE A 92 -14.67 8.06 1.13
CA PHE A 92 -14.01 9.28 0.70
C PHE A 92 -12.51 9.22 0.96
N HIS A 93 -11.77 8.75 -0.05
CA HIS A 93 -10.31 8.79 -0.06
C HIS A 93 -9.86 10.14 -0.60
N HIS A 94 -9.01 10.84 0.13
CA HIS A 94 -8.51 12.14 -0.27
C HIS A 94 -7.00 12.22 -0.07
N VAL A 95 -6.39 13.20 -0.74
CA VAL A 95 -4.99 13.54 -0.50
C VAL A 95 -4.94 14.45 0.73
N PRO A 96 -4.34 14.01 1.85
CA PRO A 96 -4.22 14.88 3.01
C PRO A 96 -3.26 16.03 2.69
N THR A 97 -3.74 17.26 2.85
CA THR A 97 -2.97 18.48 2.58
C THR A 97 -2.96 19.38 3.82
N GLU A 98 -2.50 20.62 3.68
CA GLU A 98 -2.65 21.64 4.72
C GLU A 98 -4.12 21.96 5.05
N ARG A 99 -5.07 21.59 4.17
CA ARG A 99 -6.51 21.83 4.30
C ARG A 99 -7.14 20.77 5.22
N PRO A 100 -7.64 21.14 6.41
CA PRO A 100 -8.27 20.20 7.34
C PRO A 100 -9.48 19.49 6.75
N ILE A 101 -9.52 18.17 6.92
CA ILE A 101 -10.70 17.35 6.68
C ILE A 101 -11.02 16.62 7.98
N ALA A 102 -12.30 16.57 8.32
CA ALA A 102 -12.77 15.89 9.52
C ALA A 102 -14.13 15.25 9.29
N LEU A 103 -14.29 13.99 9.70
CA LEU A 103 -15.60 13.36 9.83
C LEU A 103 -16.04 13.48 11.29
N ILE A 104 -17.25 13.96 11.52
CA ILE A 104 -17.88 14.01 12.83
C ILE A 104 -19.04 13.02 12.83
N ILE A 105 -19.04 12.09 13.78
CA ILE A 105 -20.12 11.13 13.99
C ILE A 105 -20.79 11.45 15.32
N GLY A 106 -22.11 11.56 15.33
CA GLY A 106 -22.94 11.70 16.52
C GLY A 106 -23.36 10.34 17.06
N SER A 107 -23.62 10.28 18.36
CA SER A 107 -24.10 9.08 19.05
C SER A 107 -25.46 8.57 18.54
N SER A 108 -26.24 9.40 17.86
CA SER A 108 -27.50 9.04 17.20
C SER A 108 -27.34 8.42 15.81
N GLY A 109 -26.11 8.31 15.29
CA GLY A 109 -25.82 7.86 13.93
C GLY A 109 -25.64 8.98 12.90
N GLN A 110 -25.95 10.23 13.27
CA GLN A 110 -25.75 11.39 12.39
C GLN A 110 -24.26 11.55 12.04
N SER A 111 -23.97 11.89 10.79
CA SER A 111 -22.61 11.99 10.27
C SER A 111 -22.43 13.22 9.39
N SER A 112 -21.36 13.98 9.65
CA SER A 112 -21.04 15.20 8.90
C SER A 112 -19.57 15.23 8.53
N LEU A 113 -19.27 15.46 7.26
CA LEU A 113 -17.92 15.53 6.73
C LEU A 113 -17.57 16.99 6.41
N VAL A 114 -16.60 17.56 7.12
CA VAL A 114 -16.07 18.90 6.88
C VAL A 114 -14.94 18.81 5.86
N VAL A 115 -15.09 19.49 4.72
CA VAL A 115 -14.09 19.50 3.63
C VAL A 115 -13.88 20.90 3.06
N PRO A 116 -12.70 21.20 2.47
CA PRO A 116 -12.51 22.43 1.71
C PRO A 116 -13.36 22.43 0.44
N ALA A 117 -13.66 23.61 -0.09
CA ALA A 117 -14.46 23.78 -1.31
C ALA A 117 -13.88 23.06 -2.53
N VAL A 118 -12.56 22.85 -2.58
CA VAL A 118 -11.89 22.08 -3.64
C VAL A 118 -12.25 20.59 -3.64
N GLU A 119 -12.71 20.04 -2.51
CA GLU A 119 -13.10 18.63 -2.36
C GLU A 119 -14.61 18.41 -2.39
N LYS A 120 -15.41 19.46 -2.61
CA LYS A 120 -16.88 19.40 -2.48
C LYS A 120 -17.49 18.31 -3.36
N GLU A 121 -17.30 18.38 -4.67
CA GLU A 121 -17.93 17.43 -5.61
C GLU A 121 -17.41 16.01 -5.40
N HIS A 122 -16.16 15.87 -4.96
CA HIS A 122 -15.56 14.59 -4.64
C HIS A 122 -16.21 13.97 -3.40
N ALA A 123 -16.34 14.73 -2.31
CA ALA A 123 -17.06 14.29 -1.12
C ALA A 123 -18.52 13.92 -1.45
N GLU A 124 -19.26 14.81 -2.10
CA GLU A 124 -20.68 14.58 -2.43
C GLU A 124 -20.91 13.34 -3.32
N SER A 125 -19.92 12.92 -4.12
CA SER A 125 -20.03 11.74 -5.00
C SER A 125 -19.47 10.44 -4.40
N ALA A 126 -18.63 10.53 -3.36
CA ALA A 126 -17.90 9.39 -2.82
C ALA A 126 -18.41 8.89 -1.46
N THR A 127 -19.22 9.68 -0.73
CA THR A 127 -19.71 9.33 0.60
C THR A 127 -21.23 9.28 0.72
N SER A 128 -21.70 8.56 1.74
CA SER A 128 -23.11 8.44 2.15
C SER A 128 -23.38 9.09 3.52
N VAL A 129 -22.55 10.06 3.94
CA VAL A 129 -22.79 10.86 5.16
C VAL A 129 -24.03 11.75 5.02
N ASP A 130 -24.63 12.14 6.15
CA ASP A 130 -25.86 12.94 6.16
C ASP A 130 -25.62 14.39 5.69
N GLN A 131 -24.42 14.92 5.93
CA GLN A 131 -24.05 16.28 5.57
C GLN A 131 -22.60 16.36 5.11
N VAL A 132 -22.36 17.12 4.04
CA VAL A 132 -21.02 17.59 3.65
C VAL A 132 -20.95 19.08 3.94
N ARG A 133 -20.15 19.49 4.92
CA ARG A 133 -19.96 20.90 5.29
C ARG A 133 -18.74 21.46 4.59
N ILE A 134 -18.93 22.56 3.88
CA ILE A 134 -17.91 23.15 3.03
C ILE A 134 -17.36 24.43 3.68
N TYR A 135 -16.06 24.50 3.86
CA TYR A 135 -15.36 25.77 4.08
C TYR A 135 -14.58 26.16 2.82
N PHE A 136 -14.28 27.45 2.63
CA PHE A 136 -13.69 27.90 1.37
C PHE A 136 -12.24 27.44 1.18
N GLU A 137 -11.32 27.86 2.06
CA GLU A 137 -9.89 27.61 1.91
C GLU A 137 -9.13 27.67 3.25
N TYR A 138 -7.94 27.07 3.30
CA TYR A 138 -6.94 27.25 4.34
C TYR A 138 -5.54 27.49 3.76
N PRO A 139 -4.74 28.43 4.32
CA PRO A 139 -5.12 29.43 5.33
C PRO A 139 -6.19 30.40 4.83
N GLY A 140 -7.12 30.77 5.72
CA GLY A 140 -8.26 31.65 5.40
C GLY A 140 -8.54 32.66 6.53
N ALA A 141 -9.55 33.52 6.33
CA ALA A 141 -9.97 34.50 7.34
C ALA A 141 -10.55 33.84 8.60
N GLU A 142 -11.31 32.75 8.40
CA GLU A 142 -11.80 31.87 9.45
C GLU A 142 -11.02 30.56 9.38
N HIS A 143 -10.72 29.98 10.55
CA HIS A 143 -9.98 28.74 10.62
C HIS A 143 -10.95 27.54 10.40
N PRO A 144 -10.65 26.56 9.53
CA PRO A 144 -11.58 25.45 9.24
C PRO A 144 -12.00 24.59 10.43
N MET A 145 -11.16 24.53 11.46
CA MET A 145 -11.50 23.86 12.72
C MET A 145 -12.69 24.49 13.45
N GLU A 146 -13.02 25.76 13.19
CA GLU A 146 -14.25 26.37 13.69
C GLU A 146 -15.49 25.65 13.14
N SER A 147 -15.47 25.25 11.86
CA SER A 147 -16.56 24.46 11.27
C SER A 147 -16.72 23.09 11.92
N VAL A 148 -15.65 22.50 12.46
CA VAL A 148 -15.74 21.26 13.26
C VAL A 148 -16.48 21.51 14.57
N VAL A 149 -16.19 22.61 15.26
CA VAL A 149 -16.87 23.01 16.51
C VAL A 149 -18.34 23.37 16.28
N GLU A 150 -18.65 24.02 15.16
CA GLU A 150 -20.03 24.29 14.76
C GLU A 150 -20.83 23.00 14.61
N VAL A 151 -20.28 21.99 13.92
CA VAL A 151 -20.92 20.68 13.75
C VAL A 151 -21.12 19.97 15.09
N LEU A 152 -20.12 19.99 15.97
CA LEU A 152 -20.25 19.44 17.33
C LEU A 152 -21.40 20.13 18.11
N THR A 153 -21.54 21.44 17.95
CA THR A 153 -22.61 22.23 18.59
C THR A 153 -23.98 21.87 18.01
N GLU A 154 -24.09 21.74 16.68
CA GLU A 154 -25.33 21.32 16.00
C GLU A 154 -25.77 19.91 16.45
N MET A 155 -24.82 19.01 16.73
CA MET A 155 -25.07 17.68 17.30
C MET A 155 -25.38 17.69 18.81
N ASN A 156 -25.35 18.85 19.47
CA ASN A 156 -25.48 19.00 20.93
C ASN A 156 -24.43 18.20 21.72
N ALA A 157 -23.24 18.03 21.16
CA ALA A 157 -22.15 17.31 21.81
C ALA A 157 -21.56 18.14 22.97
N ARG A 158 -21.45 17.55 24.16
CA ARG A 158 -20.76 18.21 25.28
C ARG A 158 -19.25 18.01 25.16
N PRO A 159 -18.41 19.05 25.36
CA PRO A 159 -16.96 18.93 25.24
C PRO A 159 -16.34 17.75 26.01
N HIS A 160 -16.75 17.53 27.26
CA HIS A 160 -16.25 16.43 28.11
C HIS A 160 -16.79 15.02 27.72
N ARG A 161 -17.61 14.93 26.68
CA ARG A 161 -18.14 13.69 26.09
C ARG A 161 -17.85 13.61 24.58
N THR A 162 -16.94 14.45 24.08
CA THR A 162 -16.46 14.39 22.71
C THR A 162 -15.24 13.50 22.65
N GLY A 163 -15.30 12.46 21.83
CA GLY A 163 -14.13 11.66 21.48
C GLY A 163 -13.41 12.22 20.27
N ALA A 164 -12.12 11.91 20.13
CA ALA A 164 -11.42 12.08 18.88
C ALA A 164 -10.38 10.97 18.67
N ASP A 165 -9.96 10.79 17.42
CA ASP A 165 -8.84 9.92 17.03
C ASP A 165 -7.49 10.67 16.97
N HIS A 166 -7.54 12.00 17.16
CA HIS A 166 -6.42 12.92 17.36
C HIS A 166 -6.95 14.26 17.92
N ASP A 167 -6.16 15.00 18.70
CA ASP A 167 -6.56 16.32 19.25
C ASP A 167 -6.49 17.45 18.20
N GLY A 168 -7.27 17.30 17.12
CA GLY A 168 -7.33 18.21 15.97
C GLY A 168 -6.73 17.62 14.70
N TYR A 169 -6.71 18.41 13.61
CA TYR A 169 -6.20 17.94 12.32
C TYR A 169 -4.68 17.69 12.36
N ILE A 170 -4.25 16.65 11.66
CA ILE A 170 -2.85 16.20 11.61
C ILE A 170 -2.03 17.20 10.78
N PRO A 171 -0.80 17.58 11.19
CA PRO A 171 -0.04 18.64 10.55
C PRO A 171 0.61 18.25 9.21
N TYR A 172 -0.22 17.96 8.20
CA TYR A 172 0.21 17.71 6.84
C TYR A 172 0.65 19.01 6.14
N TRP A 173 1.70 18.91 5.32
CA TRP A 173 2.17 19.93 4.37
C TRP A 173 2.23 21.36 4.90
N GLY A 174 2.61 21.52 6.17
CA GLY A 174 2.78 22.84 6.80
C GLY A 174 1.52 23.41 7.45
N TYR A 175 0.47 22.60 7.65
CA TYR A 175 -0.67 22.97 8.49
C TYR A 175 -0.22 23.46 9.88
N ARG A 176 -0.84 24.57 10.30
CA ARG A 176 -0.65 25.25 11.59
C ARG A 176 -2.01 25.77 12.06
N GLY A 177 -2.76 24.94 12.77
CA GLY A 177 -4.05 25.31 13.34
C GLY A 177 -4.13 25.04 14.85
N PRO A 178 -5.21 25.50 15.50
CA PRO A 178 -5.50 25.16 16.88
C PRO A 178 -5.81 23.67 17.01
N ARG A 179 -5.57 23.12 18.20
CA ARG A 179 -6.06 21.78 18.58
C ARG A 179 -7.57 21.80 18.79
N LEU A 180 -8.19 20.63 18.83
CA LEU A 180 -9.61 20.54 19.19
C LEU A 180 -9.84 20.99 20.64
N SER A 181 -8.91 20.65 21.53
CA SER A 181 -8.90 21.06 22.94
C SER A 181 -8.77 22.57 23.14
N ASP A 182 -8.00 23.26 22.29
CA ASP A 182 -7.87 24.73 22.34
C ASP A 182 -9.21 25.42 22.05
N LEU A 183 -10.02 24.84 21.16
CA LEU A 183 -11.31 25.41 20.74
C LEU A 183 -12.47 25.01 21.66
N THR A 184 -12.45 23.79 22.18
CA THR A 184 -13.53 23.26 23.03
C THR A 184 -13.29 23.47 24.52
N GLY A 185 -12.06 23.81 24.91
CA GLY A 185 -11.62 24.01 26.30
C GLY A 185 -11.42 22.71 27.08
N VAL A 186 -11.57 21.54 26.45
CA VAL A 186 -11.45 20.22 27.07
C VAL A 186 -10.71 19.29 26.13
N GLU A 187 -9.77 18.49 26.66
CA GLU A 187 -9.11 17.44 25.88
C GLU A 187 -10.12 16.38 25.46
N PRO A 188 -10.20 16.02 24.17
CA PRO A 188 -11.15 14.99 23.72
C PRO A 188 -10.76 13.63 24.31
N PHE A 189 -11.77 12.78 24.53
CA PHE A 189 -11.52 11.39 24.92
C PHE A 189 -10.85 10.65 23.75
N ASP A 190 -9.71 10.00 24.00
CA ASP A 190 -9.08 9.15 22.99
C ASP A 190 -10.00 7.97 22.67
N SER A 191 -10.51 7.96 21.44
CA SER A 191 -11.50 6.99 20.96
C SER A 191 -11.03 6.25 19.71
N GLU A 192 -9.73 6.29 19.41
CA GLU A 192 -9.12 5.61 18.26
C GLU A 192 -9.51 4.12 18.19
N LEU A 193 -9.49 3.42 19.33
CA LEU A 193 -9.77 1.99 19.42
C LEU A 193 -11.18 1.60 18.95
N ILE A 194 -12.15 2.53 18.97
CA ILE A 194 -13.51 2.27 18.45
C ILE A 194 -13.45 1.98 16.95
N ILE A 195 -12.57 2.66 16.21
CA ILE A 195 -12.43 2.45 14.76
C ILE A 195 -11.41 1.35 14.48
N GLU A 196 -10.28 1.34 15.18
CA GLU A 196 -9.23 0.33 14.99
C GLU A 196 -9.76 -1.10 15.18
N SER A 197 -10.61 -1.31 16.19
CA SER A 197 -11.23 -2.62 16.44
C SER A 197 -12.10 -3.13 15.29
N LEU A 198 -12.67 -2.24 14.48
CA LEU A 198 -13.43 -2.60 13.28
C LEU A 198 -12.50 -2.95 12.12
N ARG A 199 -11.33 -2.31 12.01
CA ARG A 199 -10.38 -2.50 10.90
C ARG A 199 -9.56 -3.77 11.04
N ARG A 200 -9.32 -4.24 12.27
CA ARG A 200 -8.45 -5.41 12.52
C ARG A 200 -9.00 -6.70 11.89
N VAL A 201 -10.33 -6.91 11.94
CA VAL A 201 -11.03 -8.06 11.34
C VAL A 201 -11.69 -7.63 10.04
N LYS A 202 -11.24 -8.22 8.92
CA LYS A 202 -11.63 -7.79 7.57
C LYS A 202 -12.97 -8.44 7.19
N SER A 203 -13.84 -7.64 6.59
CA SER A 203 -15.07 -8.11 5.96
C SER A 203 -14.77 -8.98 4.73
N THR A 204 -15.78 -9.69 4.23
CA THR A 204 -15.63 -10.48 2.99
C THR A 204 -15.17 -9.63 1.81
N ALA A 205 -15.71 -8.43 1.64
CA ALA A 205 -15.34 -7.55 0.53
C ALA A 205 -13.88 -7.06 0.67
N GLU A 206 -13.45 -6.76 1.90
CA GLU A 206 -12.06 -6.40 2.19
C GLU A 206 -11.09 -7.55 1.87
N LEU A 207 -11.43 -8.78 2.30
CA LEU A 207 -10.64 -9.98 2.01
C LEU A 207 -10.55 -10.29 0.51
N GLU A 208 -11.64 -10.06 -0.25
CA GLU A 208 -11.65 -10.19 -1.70
C GLU A 208 -10.74 -9.15 -2.37
N CYS A 209 -10.75 -7.89 -1.91
CA CYS A 209 -9.84 -6.85 -2.38
C CYS A 209 -8.37 -7.22 -2.10
N ILE A 210 -8.05 -7.65 -0.87
CA ILE A 210 -6.69 -8.07 -0.48
C ILE A 210 -6.25 -9.29 -1.29
N GLN A 211 -7.12 -10.28 -1.51
CA GLN A 211 -6.78 -11.44 -2.33
C GLN A 211 -6.48 -11.04 -3.78
N LEU A 212 -7.30 -10.16 -4.38
CA LEU A 212 -7.02 -9.67 -5.73
C LEU A 212 -5.73 -8.85 -5.79
N SER A 213 -5.40 -8.12 -4.71
CA SER A 213 -4.11 -7.44 -4.56
C SER A 213 -2.95 -8.44 -4.58
N CYS A 214 -3.04 -9.54 -3.83
CA CYS A 214 -2.05 -10.62 -3.82
C CYS A 214 -1.86 -11.22 -5.22
N ASP A 215 -2.94 -11.48 -5.95
CA ASP A 215 -2.90 -12.07 -7.29
C ASP A 215 -2.12 -11.17 -8.27
N TRP A 216 -2.35 -9.85 -8.22
CA TRP A 216 -1.62 -8.87 -9.03
C TRP A 216 -0.18 -8.68 -8.57
N ALA A 217 0.08 -8.71 -7.27
CA ALA A 217 1.43 -8.69 -6.70
C ALA A 217 2.27 -9.87 -7.22
N VAL A 218 1.71 -11.09 -7.22
CA VAL A 218 2.35 -12.28 -7.77
C VAL A 218 2.69 -12.10 -9.25
N ARG A 219 1.75 -11.59 -10.05
CA ARG A 219 1.96 -11.37 -11.49
C ARG A 219 3.07 -10.33 -11.75
N ALA A 220 3.01 -9.21 -11.03
CA ALA A 220 4.00 -8.14 -11.13
C ALA A 220 5.39 -8.63 -10.71
N HIS A 221 5.45 -9.40 -9.61
CA HIS A 221 6.69 -9.98 -9.11
C HIS A 221 7.29 -10.98 -10.09
N ARG A 222 6.50 -11.85 -10.74
CA ARG A 222 7.00 -12.79 -11.76
C ARG A 222 7.64 -12.03 -12.93
N ARG A 223 6.98 -10.97 -13.42
CA ARG A 223 7.50 -10.15 -14.52
C ARG A 223 8.76 -9.40 -14.11
N MET A 224 8.78 -8.84 -12.90
CA MET A 224 9.94 -8.18 -12.32
C MET A 224 11.14 -9.13 -12.17
N GLN A 225 10.96 -10.31 -11.57
CA GLN A 225 12.03 -11.31 -11.42
C GLN A 225 12.60 -11.71 -12.80
N ALA A 226 11.74 -11.90 -13.80
CA ALA A 226 12.18 -12.23 -15.17
C ALA A 226 12.94 -11.10 -15.88
N ALA A 227 12.75 -9.84 -15.44
CA ALA A 227 13.39 -8.67 -16.02
C ALA A 227 14.76 -8.33 -15.38
N ILE A 228 15.13 -9.02 -14.29
CA ILE A 228 16.44 -8.83 -13.66
C ILE A 228 17.54 -9.22 -14.66
N THR A 229 18.53 -8.35 -14.82
CA THR A 229 19.66 -8.55 -15.73
C THR A 229 20.90 -7.92 -15.13
N THR A 230 21.99 -8.68 -15.06
CA THR A 230 23.29 -8.15 -14.62
C THR A 230 23.73 -6.93 -15.43
N GLY A 231 24.40 -5.98 -14.76
CA GLY A 231 24.89 -4.74 -15.34
C GLY A 231 23.84 -3.61 -15.47
N LYS A 232 22.55 -3.92 -15.38
CA LYS A 232 21.49 -2.91 -15.28
C LYS A 232 21.27 -2.51 -13.82
N THR A 233 20.81 -1.29 -13.60
CA THR A 233 20.33 -0.82 -12.30
C THR A 233 19.00 -1.47 -11.93
N GLU A 234 18.65 -1.42 -10.63
CA GLU A 234 17.38 -1.96 -10.12
C GLU A 234 16.18 -1.38 -10.88
N MET A 235 16.14 -0.05 -11.05
CA MET A 235 15.07 0.67 -11.76
C MET A 235 14.98 0.31 -13.26
N GLU A 236 16.11 0.12 -13.93
CA GLU A 236 16.12 -0.32 -15.34
C GLU A 236 15.55 -1.73 -15.52
N CYS A 237 15.57 -2.55 -14.47
CA CYS A 237 14.96 -3.88 -14.46
C CYS A 237 13.47 -3.83 -14.11
N TYR A 238 13.09 -3.23 -12.97
CA TYR A 238 11.72 -3.38 -12.47
C TYR A 238 10.72 -2.38 -13.04
N THR A 239 11.13 -1.16 -13.43
CA THR A 239 10.16 -0.13 -13.86
C THR A 239 9.37 -0.56 -15.10
N PRO A 240 9.99 -1.04 -16.20
CA PRO A 240 9.23 -1.50 -17.37
C PRO A 240 8.32 -2.70 -17.05
N ALA A 241 8.76 -3.60 -16.17
CA ALA A 241 7.98 -4.76 -15.75
C ALA A 241 6.74 -4.36 -14.93
N ALA A 242 6.89 -3.41 -14.01
CA ALA A 242 5.78 -2.88 -13.22
C ALA A 242 4.77 -2.14 -14.12
N GLU A 243 5.25 -1.28 -15.03
CA GLU A 243 4.40 -0.55 -15.97
C GLU A 243 3.63 -1.47 -16.93
N GLU A 244 4.27 -2.52 -17.47
CA GLU A 244 3.59 -3.51 -18.31
C GLU A 244 2.50 -4.24 -17.53
N THR A 245 2.75 -4.56 -16.26
CA THR A 245 1.74 -5.20 -15.40
C THR A 245 0.58 -4.27 -15.08
N LEU A 246 0.86 -2.98 -14.82
CA LEU A 246 -0.18 -1.99 -14.62
C LEU A 246 -1.04 -1.82 -15.88
N PHE A 247 -0.43 -1.78 -17.07
CA PHE A 247 -1.18 -1.68 -18.33
C PHE A 247 -2.11 -2.88 -18.54
N GLU A 248 -1.61 -4.07 -18.25
CA GLU A 248 -2.36 -5.32 -18.29
C GLU A 248 -3.50 -5.36 -17.25
N MET A 249 -3.25 -4.85 -16.04
CA MET A 249 -4.24 -4.66 -14.98
C MET A 249 -5.40 -3.77 -15.42
N VAL A 250 -5.09 -2.60 -15.99
CA VAL A 250 -6.09 -1.67 -16.53
C VAL A 250 -6.89 -2.32 -17.67
N HIS A 251 -6.26 -3.14 -18.50
CA HIS A 251 -6.92 -3.81 -19.62
C HIS A 251 -7.87 -4.94 -19.17
N GLU A 252 -7.44 -5.76 -18.21
CA GLU A 252 -8.21 -6.91 -17.71
C GLU A 252 -9.30 -6.52 -16.70
N MET A 253 -9.16 -5.36 -16.06
CA MET A 253 -10.11 -4.83 -15.08
C MET A 253 -10.66 -3.46 -15.50
N PRO A 254 -11.43 -3.39 -16.60
CA PRO A 254 -12.00 -2.13 -17.06
C PRO A 254 -12.91 -1.53 -15.99
N GLY A 255 -12.58 -0.31 -15.55
CA GLY A 255 -13.29 0.38 -14.48
C GLY A 255 -12.71 0.17 -13.08
N TRP A 256 -11.57 -0.53 -12.94
CA TRP A 256 -10.79 -0.53 -11.71
C TRP A 256 -10.41 0.89 -11.31
N ARG A 257 -10.46 1.15 -10.00
CA ARG A 257 -10.19 2.44 -9.38
C ARG A 257 -9.24 2.19 -8.20
N PRO A 258 -7.94 2.47 -8.32
CA PRO A 258 -7.09 2.56 -7.13
C PRO A 258 -7.60 3.68 -6.24
N ARG A 259 -7.47 3.53 -4.92
CA ARG A 259 -7.84 4.56 -3.95
C ARG A 259 -6.69 4.87 -3.00
N GLY A 260 -6.71 6.07 -2.42
CA GLY A 260 -5.64 6.57 -1.55
C GLY A 260 -4.70 7.53 -2.30
N ALA A 261 -3.91 8.26 -1.52
CA ALA A 261 -3.15 9.41 -2.02
C ALA A 261 -1.90 9.06 -2.85
N ASP A 262 -1.26 7.92 -2.56
CA ASP A 262 0.14 7.68 -2.92
C ASP A 262 0.40 6.51 -3.88
N ASP A 263 -0.61 6.00 -4.60
CA ASP A 263 -0.48 4.69 -5.26
C ASP A 263 -0.65 4.74 -6.79
N SER A 264 0.38 4.31 -7.52
CA SER A 264 0.31 3.99 -8.96
C SER A 264 -0.51 2.72 -9.25
N GLY A 265 -0.97 2.04 -8.19
CA GLY A 265 -1.90 0.93 -8.20
C GLY A 265 -1.26 -0.44 -8.41
N ILE A 266 0.00 -0.47 -8.82
CA ILE A 266 0.90 -1.61 -8.72
C ILE A 266 2.27 -1.13 -8.27
N ILE A 267 2.92 -1.93 -7.42
CA ILE A 267 4.32 -1.83 -7.02
C ILE A 267 4.94 -3.21 -7.26
N ALA A 268 6.10 -3.22 -7.91
CA ALA A 268 7.00 -4.37 -7.96
C ALA A 268 8.41 -3.83 -8.15
N MET A 269 9.20 -3.91 -7.09
CA MET A 269 10.55 -3.36 -7.05
C MET A 269 11.47 -4.22 -6.20
N PHE A 270 12.77 -3.96 -6.25
CA PHE A 270 13.74 -4.59 -5.36
C PHE A 270 14.91 -3.66 -5.06
N VAL A 271 15.57 -3.94 -3.95
CA VAL A 271 16.86 -3.36 -3.56
C VAL A 271 17.94 -4.42 -3.74
N ALA A 272 19.12 -4.02 -4.20
CA ALA A 272 20.20 -4.95 -4.56
C ALA A 272 21.47 -4.79 -3.71
N GLY A 273 22.26 -5.87 -3.63
CA GLY A 273 23.58 -5.90 -3.05
C GLY A 273 23.58 -5.60 -1.55
N ARG A 274 24.60 -4.88 -1.08
CA ARG A 274 24.77 -4.53 0.35
C ARG A 274 23.65 -3.68 0.93
N SER A 275 22.89 -2.97 0.09
CA SER A 275 21.77 -2.16 0.57
C SER A 275 20.67 -3.00 1.22
N THR A 276 20.55 -4.28 0.83
CA THR A 276 19.59 -5.21 1.43
C THR A 276 19.86 -5.44 2.93
N ALA A 277 21.09 -5.25 3.41
CA ALA A 277 21.42 -5.39 4.84
C ALA A 277 20.77 -4.29 5.71
N MET A 278 20.18 -3.26 5.09
CA MET A 278 19.33 -2.27 5.75
C MET A 278 17.86 -2.61 5.42
N PRO A 279 16.99 -2.87 6.41
CA PRO A 279 15.58 -3.22 6.18
C PRO A 279 14.81 -2.20 5.32
N HIS A 280 15.17 -0.92 5.42
CA HIS A 280 14.68 0.20 4.58
C HIS A 280 15.80 0.75 3.69
N GLY A 281 16.62 -0.13 3.13
CA GLY A 281 17.69 0.23 2.21
C GLY A 281 17.13 0.91 0.96
N PHE A 282 17.87 1.90 0.46
CA PHE A 282 17.52 2.57 -0.79
C PHE A 282 18.27 1.93 -1.97
N VAL A 283 17.61 1.96 -3.12
CA VAL A 283 18.22 1.68 -4.44
C VAL A 283 19.50 2.50 -4.58
N LYS A 284 20.60 1.86 -5.01
CA LYS A 284 21.90 2.54 -5.18
C LYS A 284 22.26 2.76 -6.64
N GLY A 285 21.64 2.03 -7.57
CA GLY A 285 21.95 2.13 -8.99
C GLY A 285 23.39 1.73 -9.31
N HIS A 286 23.98 0.81 -8.53
CA HIS A 286 25.37 0.35 -8.75
C HIS A 286 25.49 -0.61 -9.94
N GLY A 287 24.38 -1.04 -10.52
CA GLY A 287 24.32 -2.06 -11.55
C GLY A 287 24.44 -3.44 -10.93
N ILE A 288 23.42 -4.27 -11.09
CA ILE A 288 23.29 -5.59 -10.46
C ILE A 288 24.46 -6.50 -10.86
N GLN A 289 25.10 -7.15 -9.90
CA GLN A 289 26.27 -8.01 -10.13
C GLN A 289 26.00 -9.46 -9.70
N PRO A 290 26.70 -10.45 -10.29
CA PRO A 290 26.76 -11.80 -9.72
C PRO A 290 27.21 -11.77 -8.26
N GLY A 291 26.53 -12.53 -7.41
CA GLY A 291 26.71 -12.56 -5.97
C GLY A 291 25.82 -11.57 -5.21
N ASP A 292 25.14 -10.63 -5.87
CA ASP A 292 24.21 -9.72 -5.19
C ASP A 292 23.04 -10.49 -4.58
N VAL A 293 22.71 -10.12 -3.34
CA VAL A 293 21.42 -10.45 -2.72
C VAL A 293 20.43 -9.35 -3.12
N LEU A 294 19.23 -9.75 -3.50
CA LEU A 294 18.12 -8.86 -3.83
C LEU A 294 17.00 -9.11 -2.84
N VAL A 295 16.38 -8.04 -2.33
CA VAL A 295 15.13 -8.13 -1.55
C VAL A 295 14.08 -7.33 -2.31
N SER A 296 13.05 -8.02 -2.76
CA SER A 296 11.93 -7.43 -3.51
C SER A 296 10.73 -7.12 -2.63
N GLY A 297 9.86 -6.26 -3.14
CA GLY A 297 8.50 -6.07 -2.66
C GLY A 297 7.53 -5.86 -3.82
N ALA A 298 6.35 -6.48 -3.73
CA ALA A 298 5.28 -6.35 -4.70
C ALA A 298 3.91 -6.27 -4.02
N GLY A 299 3.02 -5.49 -4.62
CA GLY A 299 1.68 -5.21 -4.12
C GLY A 299 0.83 -4.53 -5.19
N ALA A 300 -0.49 -4.53 -5.00
CA ALA A 300 -1.41 -3.76 -5.84
C ALA A 300 -2.48 -3.07 -5.00
N ASN A 301 -3.07 -2.00 -5.52
CA ASN A 301 -4.13 -1.28 -4.84
C ASN A 301 -5.49 -1.70 -5.39
N ILE A 302 -6.30 -2.38 -4.58
CA ILE A 302 -7.67 -2.77 -4.95
C ILE A 302 -8.65 -2.08 -4.01
N ASP A 303 -9.33 -1.05 -4.53
CA ASP A 303 -10.29 -0.23 -3.77
C ASP A 303 -9.69 0.37 -2.47
N GLY A 304 -8.37 0.61 -2.46
CA GLY A 304 -7.61 1.10 -1.30
C GLY A 304 -6.90 0.00 -0.50
N TYR A 305 -7.28 -1.27 -0.65
CA TYR A 305 -6.67 -2.38 0.08
C TYR A 305 -5.42 -2.90 -0.62
N ARG A 306 -4.45 -3.30 0.20
CA ARG A 306 -3.11 -3.70 -0.25
C ARG A 306 -2.74 -5.10 0.24
N SER A 307 -1.76 -5.67 -0.42
CA SER A 307 -1.06 -6.88 -0.01
C SER A 307 0.44 -6.62 -0.02
N GLU A 308 1.19 -7.50 0.62
CA GLU A 308 2.64 -7.55 0.53
C GLU A 308 3.12 -8.93 0.10
N LEU A 309 4.03 -8.94 -0.87
CA LEU A 309 4.80 -10.08 -1.33
C LEU A 309 6.26 -9.67 -1.47
N GLU A 310 7.13 -10.22 -0.62
CA GLU A 310 8.58 -10.00 -0.72
C GLU A 310 9.34 -11.30 -0.91
N ARG A 311 10.41 -11.26 -1.70
CA ARG A 311 11.34 -12.38 -1.84
C ARG A 311 12.78 -11.93 -1.80
N THR A 312 13.59 -12.75 -1.15
CA THR A 312 15.03 -12.72 -1.31
C THR A 312 15.41 -13.50 -2.55
N MET A 313 16.20 -12.91 -3.44
CA MET A 313 16.76 -13.57 -4.61
C MET A 313 18.27 -13.42 -4.61
N ILE A 314 18.98 -14.34 -5.25
CA ILE A 314 20.45 -14.29 -5.38
C ILE A 314 20.82 -14.30 -6.85
N VAL A 315 21.69 -13.37 -7.25
CA VAL A 315 22.18 -13.28 -8.62
C VAL A 315 23.37 -14.22 -8.82
N GLY A 316 23.27 -15.15 -9.75
CA GLY A 316 24.30 -16.17 -9.99
C GLY A 316 24.31 -17.29 -8.94
N GLU A 317 25.42 -18.02 -8.85
CA GLU A 317 25.54 -19.16 -7.95
C GLU A 317 25.67 -18.70 -6.48
N PRO A 318 24.76 -19.13 -5.57
CA PRO A 318 24.79 -18.68 -4.19
C PRO A 318 25.98 -19.28 -3.43
N THR A 319 26.65 -18.47 -2.63
CA THR A 319 27.72 -18.97 -1.76
C THR A 319 27.16 -19.79 -0.60
N PRO A 320 27.95 -20.68 0.04
CA PRO A 320 27.49 -21.42 1.22
C PRO A 320 26.99 -20.52 2.37
N GLU A 321 27.52 -19.31 2.49
CA GLU A 321 27.06 -18.32 3.48
C GLU A 321 25.68 -17.76 3.12
N GLN A 322 25.44 -17.43 1.85
CA GLN A 322 24.14 -16.96 1.40
C GLN A 322 23.07 -18.05 1.54
N VAL A 323 23.41 -19.31 1.21
CA VAL A 323 22.51 -20.46 1.41
C VAL A 323 22.09 -20.57 2.87
N ARG A 324 23.06 -20.54 3.81
CA ARG A 324 22.76 -20.63 5.25
C ARG A 324 21.88 -19.47 5.74
N ALA A 325 22.18 -18.24 5.33
CA ALA A 325 21.40 -17.07 5.72
C ALA A 325 19.97 -17.11 5.15
N PHE A 326 19.83 -17.54 3.89
CA PHE A 326 18.54 -17.74 3.24
C PHE A 326 17.71 -18.81 3.95
N GLU A 327 18.30 -19.99 4.21
CA GLU A 327 17.62 -21.09 4.91
C GLU A 327 17.19 -20.70 6.32
N ALA A 328 18.03 -19.96 7.04
CA ALA A 328 17.68 -19.44 8.36
C ALA A 328 16.46 -18.50 8.28
N MET A 329 16.48 -17.50 7.39
CA MET A 329 15.35 -16.61 7.18
C MET A 329 14.07 -17.37 6.79
N LEU A 330 14.17 -18.32 5.86
CA LEU A 330 13.02 -19.11 5.42
C LEU A 330 12.43 -19.95 6.57
N ALA A 331 13.28 -20.52 7.44
CA ALA A 331 12.86 -21.25 8.62
C ALA A 331 12.12 -20.34 9.62
N LEU A 332 12.62 -19.11 9.83
CA LEU A 332 11.96 -18.12 10.68
C LEU A 332 10.57 -17.74 10.16
N GLN A 333 10.46 -17.42 8.86
CA GLN A 333 9.18 -17.08 8.24
C GLN A 333 8.20 -18.25 8.32
N THR A 334 8.66 -19.46 8.04
CA THR A 334 7.84 -20.67 8.14
C THR A 334 7.33 -20.88 9.56
N ARG A 335 8.20 -20.71 10.56
CA ARG A 335 7.80 -20.82 11.97
C ARG A 335 6.75 -19.79 12.35
N ALA A 336 6.90 -18.54 11.94
CA ALA A 336 5.91 -17.49 12.20
C ALA A 336 4.53 -17.88 11.64
N ILE A 337 4.47 -18.28 10.37
CA ILE A 337 3.21 -18.69 9.70
C ILE A 337 2.61 -19.95 10.35
N GLU A 338 3.42 -20.89 10.83
CA GLU A 338 2.94 -22.13 11.46
C GLU A 338 2.26 -21.91 12.80
N VAL A 339 2.70 -20.91 13.56
CA VAL A 339 2.18 -20.58 14.89
C VAL A 339 0.86 -19.81 14.82
N MET A 340 0.60 -19.10 13.72
CA MET A 340 -0.62 -18.32 13.54
C MET A 340 -1.88 -19.21 13.50
N ALA A 341 -2.81 -18.96 14.41
CA ALA A 341 -4.13 -19.57 14.45
C ALA A 341 -5.08 -18.72 15.31
N PRO A 342 -6.42 -18.89 15.21
CA PRO A 342 -7.35 -18.25 16.12
C PRO A 342 -7.02 -18.52 17.59
N GLY A 343 -7.09 -17.50 18.42
CA GLY A 343 -6.82 -17.61 19.86
C GLY A 343 -5.34 -17.50 20.26
N VAL A 344 -4.42 -17.48 19.29
CA VAL A 344 -2.99 -17.27 19.56
C VAL A 344 -2.72 -15.79 19.80
N PRO A 345 -1.99 -15.39 20.86
CA PRO A 345 -1.55 -14.00 21.02
C PRO A 345 -0.56 -13.59 19.91
N ALA A 346 -0.69 -12.37 19.38
CA ALA A 346 0.18 -11.85 18.33
C ALA A 346 1.66 -11.89 18.73
N GLY A 347 1.97 -11.52 19.98
CA GLY A 347 3.33 -11.63 20.51
C GLY A 347 3.90 -13.05 20.62
N GLU A 348 3.06 -14.09 20.67
CA GLU A 348 3.56 -15.48 20.67
C GLU A 348 4.15 -15.87 19.31
N VAL A 349 3.67 -15.28 18.20
CA VAL A 349 4.23 -15.48 16.86
C VAL A 349 5.66 -14.93 16.78
N GLU A 350 5.88 -13.71 17.28
CA GLU A 350 7.22 -13.11 17.39
C GLU A 350 8.12 -13.94 18.33
N LEU A 351 7.64 -14.28 19.53
CA LEU A 351 8.42 -15.04 20.50
C LEU A 351 8.85 -16.41 19.96
N ALA A 352 7.97 -17.11 19.24
CA ALA A 352 8.32 -18.37 18.58
C ALA A 352 9.40 -18.20 17.50
N THR A 353 9.35 -17.09 16.77
CA THR A 353 10.34 -16.73 15.76
C THR A 353 11.70 -16.40 16.39
N VAL A 354 11.71 -15.60 17.46
CA VAL A 354 12.94 -15.25 18.21
C VAL A 354 13.58 -16.49 18.84
N ARG A 355 12.80 -17.40 19.43
CA ARG A 355 13.34 -18.66 20.00
C ARG A 355 14.02 -19.51 18.92
N LEU A 356 13.41 -19.62 17.73
CA LEU A 356 14.05 -20.32 16.62
C LEU A 356 15.32 -19.59 16.14
N ALA A 357 15.31 -18.26 16.11
CA ALA A 357 16.50 -17.48 15.74
C ALA A 357 17.66 -17.70 16.72
N GLN A 358 17.39 -17.88 18.01
CA GLN A 358 18.38 -18.26 19.01
C GLN A 358 18.95 -19.65 18.75
N GLU A 359 18.11 -20.64 18.47
CA GLU A 359 18.50 -22.01 18.14
C GLU A 359 19.39 -22.07 16.88
N LEU A 360 19.08 -21.24 15.88
CA LEU A 360 19.84 -21.11 14.64
C LEU A 360 21.07 -20.21 14.77
N GLY A 361 21.25 -19.51 15.89
CA GLY A 361 22.38 -18.61 16.14
C GLY A 361 22.34 -17.30 15.35
N VAL A 362 21.16 -16.85 14.92
CA VAL A 362 20.95 -15.63 14.09
C VAL A 362 20.13 -14.54 14.79
N GLU A 363 19.79 -14.69 16.07
CA GLU A 363 19.01 -13.69 16.82
C GLU A 363 19.62 -12.27 16.74
N ALA A 364 20.94 -12.15 16.86
CA ALA A 364 21.64 -10.87 16.79
C ALA A 364 21.54 -10.17 15.41
N ASN A 365 21.05 -10.89 14.40
CA ASN A 365 20.84 -10.41 13.03
C ASN A 365 19.39 -10.00 12.75
N LEU A 366 18.46 -10.16 13.71
CA LEU A 366 17.11 -9.61 13.60
C LEU A 366 17.15 -8.08 13.78
N ARG A 367 16.24 -7.36 13.10
CA ARG A 367 16.18 -5.89 13.13
C ARG A 367 14.78 -5.33 13.38
N HIS A 368 13.77 -6.17 13.33
CA HIS A 368 12.37 -5.81 13.52
C HIS A 368 11.59 -7.07 13.90
N HIS A 369 10.33 -6.87 14.25
CA HIS A 369 9.35 -7.89 14.59
C HIS A 369 8.91 -8.71 13.38
N ALA A 370 8.20 -9.82 13.60
CA ALA A 370 7.84 -10.79 12.57
C ALA A 370 6.82 -10.31 11.53
N GLY A 371 6.19 -9.15 11.71
CA GLY A 371 5.25 -8.55 10.74
C GLY A 371 4.13 -7.75 11.39
N HIS A 372 3.22 -7.23 10.57
CA HIS A 372 2.15 -6.33 11.02
C HIS A 372 0.82 -6.64 10.32
N SER A 373 -0.30 -6.17 10.90
CA SER A 373 -1.57 -6.20 10.17
C SER A 373 -1.48 -5.30 8.93
N ILE A 374 -2.24 -5.64 7.90
CA ILE A 374 -2.31 -4.90 6.63
C ILE A 374 -3.76 -4.81 6.16
N GLY A 375 -4.10 -3.72 5.49
CA GLY A 375 -5.45 -3.44 5.00
C GLY A 375 -5.47 -2.25 4.04
N LEU A 376 -6.13 -1.18 4.46
CA LEU A 376 -6.13 0.12 3.75
C LEU A 376 -4.76 0.80 3.86
N GLU A 377 -4.08 0.58 4.97
CA GLU A 377 -2.72 1.08 5.21
C GLU A 377 -1.71 -0.05 5.03
N GLY A 378 -0.46 0.34 4.72
CA GLY A 378 0.63 -0.63 4.65
C GLY A 378 0.86 -1.31 5.98
N HIS A 379 0.81 -0.55 7.08
CA HIS A 379 0.94 -1.06 8.44
C HIS A 379 -0.30 -0.68 9.24
N GLU A 380 -0.95 -1.66 9.85
CA GLU A 380 -2.08 -1.51 10.76
C GLU A 380 -1.80 -2.29 12.04
N ALA A 381 -2.44 -1.90 13.14
CA ALA A 381 -2.49 -2.72 14.34
C ALA A 381 -3.47 -3.90 14.14
N PRO A 382 -3.29 -5.03 14.84
CA PRO A 382 -2.17 -5.34 15.75
C PRO A 382 -0.89 -5.72 15.02
N PHE A 383 0.20 -5.82 15.76
CA PHE A 383 1.53 -6.17 15.27
C PHE A 383 1.93 -7.57 15.76
N LEU A 384 2.62 -8.36 14.91
CA LEU A 384 3.27 -9.60 15.34
C LEU A 384 4.54 -9.24 16.10
N ASP A 385 4.39 -8.67 17.28
CA ASP A 385 5.47 -8.20 18.16
C ASP A 385 5.25 -8.69 19.59
N ARG A 386 6.35 -9.00 20.29
CA ARG A 386 6.35 -9.53 21.67
C ARG A 386 5.66 -8.62 22.69
N GLY A 387 5.49 -7.33 22.38
CA GLY A 387 4.79 -6.34 23.19
C GLY A 387 3.30 -6.17 22.84
N ASP A 388 2.81 -6.84 21.79
CA ASP A 388 1.41 -6.78 21.38
C ASP A 388 0.61 -7.95 21.99
N GLU A 389 -0.39 -7.62 22.80
CA GLU A 389 -1.24 -8.57 23.52
C GLU A 389 -2.50 -8.97 22.72
N ALA A 390 -2.70 -8.43 21.52
CA ALA A 390 -3.86 -8.76 20.70
C ALA A 390 -3.93 -10.27 20.43
N VAL A 391 -5.14 -10.82 20.53
CA VAL A 391 -5.41 -12.20 20.16
C VAL A 391 -5.77 -12.26 18.67
N LEU A 392 -5.20 -13.23 17.95
CA LEU A 392 -5.50 -13.49 16.55
C LEU A 392 -6.93 -14.02 16.41
N GLU A 393 -7.72 -13.39 15.53
CA GLU A 393 -9.12 -13.74 15.26
C GLU A 393 -9.33 -14.00 13.76
N PRO A 394 -10.29 -14.86 13.39
CA PRO A 394 -10.66 -15.07 11.99
C PRO A 394 -10.94 -13.75 11.27
N GLY A 395 -10.45 -13.64 10.04
CA GLY A 395 -10.57 -12.42 9.23
C GLY A 395 -9.46 -11.39 9.47
N MET A 396 -8.59 -11.55 10.47
CA MET A 396 -7.37 -10.74 10.54
C MET A 396 -6.39 -11.10 9.42
N VAL A 397 -5.64 -10.11 8.94
CA VAL A 397 -4.68 -10.24 7.83
C VAL A 397 -3.38 -9.56 8.23
N PHE A 398 -2.26 -10.24 8.01
CA PHE A 398 -0.92 -9.81 8.37
C PHE A 398 0.08 -9.98 7.22
N THR A 399 1.10 -9.13 7.18
CA THR A 399 2.39 -9.46 6.57
C THR A 399 3.16 -10.37 7.53
N VAL A 400 3.88 -11.35 7.00
CA VAL A 400 4.72 -12.26 7.81
C VAL A 400 6.12 -12.30 7.23
N GLU A 401 7.00 -11.53 7.86
CA GLU A 401 8.21 -11.02 7.25
C GLU A 401 9.50 -11.04 8.09
N PRO A 402 9.77 -12.04 8.95
CA PRO A 402 11.03 -12.03 9.70
C PRO A 402 12.25 -12.02 8.77
N GLY A 403 13.22 -11.17 9.08
CA GLY A 403 14.41 -10.95 8.26
C GLY A 403 15.73 -11.19 9.01
N VAL A 404 16.75 -11.67 8.29
CA VAL A 404 18.12 -11.87 8.77
C VAL A 404 19.05 -10.89 8.06
N TYR A 405 19.72 -10.02 8.83
CA TYR A 405 20.53 -8.93 8.28
C TYR A 405 22.01 -9.07 8.66
N LEU A 406 22.84 -9.29 7.64
CA LEU A 406 24.28 -9.51 7.76
C LEU A 406 25.00 -8.40 6.98
N GLN A 407 25.65 -7.47 7.68
CA GLN A 407 26.25 -6.26 7.09
C GLN A 407 27.18 -6.56 5.90
N GLU A 408 28.01 -7.59 6.04
CA GLU A 408 28.99 -8.01 5.02
C GLU A 408 28.44 -9.04 4.01
N LEU A 409 27.15 -9.38 4.05
CA LEU A 409 26.54 -10.33 3.13
C LEU A 409 25.35 -9.73 2.38
N GLY A 410 24.40 -9.16 3.13
CA GLY A 410 23.11 -8.68 2.64
C GLY A 410 22.03 -8.91 3.68
N GLY A 411 20.81 -8.47 3.37
CA GLY A 411 19.61 -8.82 4.11
C GLY A 411 18.83 -9.89 3.36
N PHE A 412 18.25 -10.78 4.14
CA PHE A 412 17.42 -11.87 3.67
C PHE A 412 16.07 -11.67 4.35
N ARG A 413 15.04 -11.43 3.55
CA ARG A 413 13.65 -11.31 3.99
C ARG A 413 12.72 -11.90 2.93
N HIS A 414 11.73 -12.65 3.39
CA HIS A 414 10.53 -12.99 2.65
C HIS A 414 9.38 -12.38 3.38
N SER A 415 8.35 -11.97 2.66
CA SER A 415 7.06 -11.56 3.22
C SER A 415 5.96 -12.22 2.42
N ASP A 416 4.95 -12.68 3.14
CA ASP A 416 3.72 -13.19 2.56
C ASP A 416 2.54 -12.58 3.31
N THR A 417 1.47 -12.27 2.57
CA THR A 417 0.20 -11.86 3.17
C THR A 417 -0.55 -13.09 3.65
N VAL A 418 -0.94 -13.11 4.93
CA VAL A 418 -1.58 -14.26 5.60
C VAL A 418 -2.87 -13.83 6.27
N VAL A 419 -3.96 -14.55 5.99
CA VAL A 419 -5.25 -14.38 6.67
C VAL A 419 -5.44 -15.46 7.73
N ILE A 420 -5.94 -15.09 8.89
CA ILE A 420 -6.42 -16.01 9.93
C ILE A 420 -7.79 -16.55 9.50
N THR A 421 -7.94 -17.86 9.42
CA THR A 421 -9.20 -18.56 9.11
C THR A 421 -9.83 -19.10 10.38
N GLU A 422 -11.09 -19.53 10.33
CA GLU A 422 -11.80 -20.15 11.46
C GLU A 422 -11.05 -21.34 12.09
N ASP A 423 -10.27 -22.06 11.28
CA ASP A 423 -9.56 -23.28 11.66
C ASP A 423 -8.03 -23.14 11.63
N GLY A 424 -7.50 -21.94 11.39
CA GLY A 424 -6.06 -21.71 11.32
C GLY A 424 -5.68 -20.46 10.54
N ARG A 425 -4.95 -20.66 9.43
CA ARG A 425 -4.38 -19.58 8.62
C ARG A 425 -4.23 -20.00 7.17
N ARG A 426 -4.22 -19.03 6.27
CA ARG A 426 -4.01 -19.22 4.84
C ARG A 426 -3.07 -18.16 4.30
N VAL A 427 -1.99 -18.61 3.66
CA VAL A 427 -1.13 -17.74 2.86
C VAL A 427 -1.89 -17.33 1.61
N MET A 428 -2.01 -16.03 1.35
CA MET A 428 -2.77 -15.45 0.25
C MET A 428 -1.91 -15.23 -1.00
N THR A 429 -0.59 -15.14 -0.84
CA THR A 429 0.39 -14.93 -1.90
C THR A 429 0.95 -16.26 -2.43
N ASP A 430 0.58 -16.61 -3.66
CA ASP A 430 1.08 -17.81 -4.35
C ASP A 430 2.37 -17.54 -5.15
N TYR A 431 3.51 -17.51 -4.44
CA TYR A 431 4.84 -17.32 -5.03
C TYR A 431 5.88 -18.28 -4.44
N PRO A 432 6.79 -18.86 -5.26
CA PRO A 432 7.85 -19.74 -4.77
C PRO A 432 8.67 -19.13 -3.63
N ARG A 433 8.99 -19.94 -2.61
CA ARG A 433 9.78 -19.54 -1.42
C ARG A 433 11.15 -20.23 -1.36
N GLU A 434 11.34 -21.27 -2.17
CA GLU A 434 12.56 -22.09 -2.15
C GLU A 434 13.67 -21.42 -2.94
N LEU A 435 14.91 -21.51 -2.43
CA LEU A 435 16.07 -20.85 -3.02
C LEU A 435 16.27 -21.21 -4.50
N LYS A 436 16.00 -22.47 -4.89
CA LYS A 436 16.15 -22.95 -6.27
C LYS A 436 15.34 -22.14 -7.30
N ASP A 437 14.21 -21.58 -6.88
CA ASP A 437 13.29 -20.81 -7.72
C ASP A 437 13.62 -19.30 -7.68
N LEU A 438 14.53 -18.89 -6.80
CA LEU A 438 14.91 -17.51 -6.50
C LEU A 438 16.38 -17.20 -6.83
N ILE A 439 17.05 -18.12 -7.54
CA ILE A 439 18.35 -17.86 -8.17
C ILE A 439 18.11 -17.18 -9.52
N VAL A 440 18.70 -16.00 -9.71
CA VAL A 440 18.65 -15.23 -10.95
C VAL A 440 19.90 -15.54 -11.79
N SER A 441 19.74 -16.25 -12.90
CA SER A 441 20.86 -16.74 -13.70
C SER A 441 21.39 -15.79 -14.78
N ARG A 442 20.87 -14.56 -14.92
CA ARG A 442 21.14 -13.64 -16.05
C ARG A 442 21.52 -12.24 -15.60
#